data_AF-A0A1A2PBT4-F1
#
_entry.id   AF-A0A1A2PBT4-F1
#
_cell.length_a   1.000
_cell.length_b   1.000
_cell.length_c   1.000
_cell.angle_alpha   90.00
_cell.angle_beta   90.00
_cell.angle_gamma   90.00
#
_symmetry.space_group_name_H-M   'P 1'
#
loop_
_entity.id
_entity.type
_entity.pdbx_description
1 polymer ?
#
loop_
_entity_poly.entity_id
_entity_poly.type
_entity_poly.pdbx_seq_one_letter_code
_entity_poly.pdbx_strand_id
1 'polypeptide(L)'
;MTVSGTHDRRLRADRLRVTAAYTALLLAVSVTLTALGSHTRATVVREMSTNLHNLAHGHLGTLVGSAFVSDGGDVYLWLPGLVCLLALGELIWHGRGLLITIAVGHIGATLILAVGLVAAVETGWLPFSVARATDVGISYGAACVLGALTTSIPLRWRAAWVGWWIGIALVATFDADFTAFGHVLALLLGMGLSFRLPSITRWTPAHAALLAVGATFGYFVLSGWSSLIAPIGGVTGVGMALLATRVMRSAAV
;
A
#
# COMPACT_ATOMS: atom_id res chain seq x y z
N MET A 1 -4.91 -45.15 6.33
CA MET A 1 -5.03 -44.04 7.29
C MET A 1 -4.40 -42.79 6.66
N THR A 2 -5.13 -42.11 5.78
CA THR A 2 -4.61 -41.00 4.93
C THR A 2 -5.74 -40.02 4.61
N VAL A 3 -6.24 -39.31 5.63
CA VAL A 3 -7.27 -38.25 5.46
C VAL A 3 -6.83 -36.91 6.12
N SER A 4 -5.58 -36.79 6.57
CA SER A 4 -5.10 -35.57 7.24
C SER A 4 -4.72 -34.44 6.26
N GLY A 5 -4.27 -34.76 5.05
CA GLY A 5 -3.70 -33.77 4.12
C GLY A 5 -4.70 -32.89 3.36
N THR A 6 -5.94 -33.35 3.15
CA THR A 6 -6.96 -32.63 2.37
C THR A 6 -7.70 -31.58 3.20
N HIS A 7 -7.95 -31.87 4.48
CA HIS A 7 -8.54 -30.92 5.42
C HIS A 7 -7.58 -29.77 5.72
N ASP A 8 -6.29 -30.07 5.95
CA ASP A 8 -5.28 -29.06 6.27
C ASP A 8 -4.96 -28.14 5.06
N ARG A 9 -5.01 -28.67 3.82
CA ARG A 9 -4.93 -27.86 2.60
C ARG A 9 -6.15 -26.97 2.37
N ARG A 10 -7.37 -27.47 2.62
CA ARG A 10 -8.60 -26.66 2.51
C ARG A 10 -8.61 -25.53 3.53
N LEU A 11 -8.22 -25.81 4.78
CA LEU A 11 -8.08 -24.80 5.83
C LEU A 11 -7.01 -23.74 5.49
N ARG A 12 -5.92 -24.10 4.80
CA ARG A 12 -4.91 -23.13 4.34
C ARG A 12 -5.37 -22.29 3.14
N ALA A 13 -6.05 -22.90 2.17
CA ALA A 13 -6.64 -22.18 1.04
C ALA A 13 -7.75 -21.22 1.49
N ASP A 14 -8.50 -21.59 2.53
CA ASP A 14 -9.57 -20.77 3.10
C ASP A 14 -9.08 -19.49 3.76
N ARG A 15 -7.81 -19.45 4.18
CA ARG A 15 -7.21 -18.30 4.87
C ARG A 15 -6.66 -17.24 3.92
N LEU A 16 -6.62 -17.50 2.62
CA LEU A 16 -6.06 -16.60 1.60
C LEU A 16 -7.06 -16.33 0.46
N ARG A 17 -8.37 -16.52 0.71
CA ARG A 17 -9.41 -16.41 -0.32
C ARG A 17 -9.50 -15.00 -0.89
N VAL A 18 -9.36 -13.97 -0.04
CA VAL A 18 -9.42 -12.57 -0.49
C VAL A 18 -8.23 -12.26 -1.37
N THR A 19 -7.02 -12.60 -0.91
CA THR A 19 -5.78 -12.39 -1.68
C THR A 19 -5.83 -13.14 -3.01
N ALA A 20 -6.26 -14.40 -3.01
CA ALA A 20 -6.36 -15.20 -4.22
C ALA A 20 -7.41 -14.63 -5.22
N ALA A 21 -8.59 -14.26 -4.73
CA ALA A 21 -9.63 -13.67 -5.57
C ALA A 21 -9.19 -12.32 -6.17
N TYR A 22 -8.58 -11.48 -5.35
CA TYR A 22 -8.04 -10.19 -5.79
C TYR A 22 -6.94 -10.36 -6.85
N THR A 23 -6.02 -11.30 -6.64
CA THR A 23 -4.95 -11.65 -7.59
C THR A 23 -5.51 -12.13 -8.92
N ALA A 24 -6.50 -13.04 -8.88
CA ALA A 24 -7.14 -13.55 -10.09
C ALA A 24 -7.84 -12.44 -10.87
N LEU A 25 -8.53 -11.52 -10.17
CA LEU A 25 -9.19 -10.38 -10.79
C LEU A 25 -8.18 -9.40 -11.41
N LEU A 26 -7.10 -9.07 -10.71
CA LEU A 26 -6.02 -8.23 -11.26
C LEU A 26 -5.38 -8.85 -12.50
N LEU A 27 -5.10 -10.15 -12.47
CA LEU A 27 -4.56 -10.85 -13.63
C LEU A 27 -5.55 -10.85 -14.80
N ALA A 28 -6.83 -11.11 -14.56
CA ALA A 28 -7.85 -11.07 -15.59
C ALA A 28 -7.94 -9.68 -16.23
N VAL A 29 -8.05 -8.62 -15.43
CA VAL A 29 -8.10 -7.24 -15.93
C VAL A 29 -6.81 -6.90 -16.70
N SER A 30 -5.64 -7.22 -16.15
CA SER A 30 -4.35 -6.94 -16.79
C SER A 30 -4.19 -7.69 -18.12
N VAL A 31 -4.58 -8.96 -18.20
CA VAL A 31 -4.51 -9.77 -19.43
C VAL A 31 -5.50 -9.23 -20.46
N THR A 32 -6.74 -8.93 -20.06
CA THR A 32 -7.75 -8.34 -20.96
C THR A 32 -7.29 -7.00 -21.51
N LEU A 33 -6.76 -6.09 -20.68
CA LEU A 33 -6.25 -4.79 -21.14
C LEU A 33 -5.01 -4.92 -22.02
N THR A 34 -4.17 -5.93 -21.79
CA THR A 34 -3.05 -6.25 -22.69
C THR A 34 -3.55 -6.74 -24.04
N ALA A 35 -4.53 -7.64 -24.06
CA ALA A 35 -5.10 -8.19 -25.29
C ALA A 35 -5.84 -7.13 -26.13
N LEU A 36 -6.51 -6.17 -25.49
CA LEU A 36 -7.24 -5.08 -26.15
C LEU A 36 -6.35 -3.93 -26.63
N GLY A 37 -5.05 -3.97 -26.35
CA GLY A 37 -4.06 -2.99 -26.82
C GLY A 37 -3.95 -1.71 -25.96
N SER A 38 -2.88 -0.95 -26.23
CA SER A 38 -2.49 0.22 -25.45
C SER A 38 -3.51 1.37 -25.48
N HIS A 39 -4.21 1.55 -26.59
CA HIS A 39 -5.23 2.60 -26.72
C HIS A 39 -6.43 2.36 -25.79
N THR A 40 -6.93 1.12 -25.76
CA THR A 40 -8.02 0.72 -24.87
C THR A 40 -7.59 0.85 -23.41
N ARG A 41 -6.37 0.42 -23.08
CA ARG A 41 -5.81 0.58 -21.74
C ARG A 41 -5.77 2.05 -21.31
N ALA A 42 -5.22 2.94 -22.15
CA ALA A 42 -5.14 4.37 -21.83
C ALA A 42 -6.53 4.99 -21.59
N THR A 43 -7.54 4.56 -22.35
CA THR A 43 -8.93 4.97 -22.12
C THR A 43 -9.46 4.45 -20.79
N VAL A 44 -9.33 3.15 -20.51
CA VAL A 44 -9.79 2.57 -19.22
C VAL A 44 -9.10 3.23 -18.03
N VAL A 45 -7.78 3.45 -18.12
CA VAL A 45 -7.00 4.14 -17.08
C VAL A 45 -7.55 5.55 -16.83
N ARG A 46 -7.84 6.32 -17.88
CA ARG A 46 -8.41 7.66 -17.75
C ARG A 46 -9.80 7.65 -17.11
N GLU A 47 -10.69 6.76 -17.56
CA GLU A 47 -12.07 6.67 -17.03
C GLU A 47 -12.11 6.13 -15.59
N MET A 48 -11.18 5.23 -15.23
CA MET A 48 -11.13 4.61 -13.90
C MET A 48 -10.25 5.40 -12.91
N SER A 49 -9.58 6.45 -13.34
CA SER A 49 -8.71 7.29 -12.49
C SER A 49 -9.50 7.96 -11.36
N THR A 50 -8.96 7.94 -10.14
CA THR A 50 -9.49 8.67 -8.97
C THR A 50 -9.06 10.13 -8.91
N ASN A 51 -8.84 10.75 -10.07
CA ASN A 51 -8.43 12.15 -10.16
C ASN A 51 -9.57 13.12 -9.84
N LEU A 52 -9.20 14.37 -9.54
CA LEU A 52 -10.15 15.41 -9.16
C LEU A 52 -11.21 15.64 -10.24
N HIS A 53 -10.84 15.54 -11.52
CA HIS A 53 -11.79 15.69 -12.62
C HIS A 53 -12.91 14.65 -12.52
N ASN A 54 -12.59 13.36 -12.42
CA ASN A 54 -13.59 12.29 -12.32
C ASN A 54 -14.41 12.40 -11.04
N LEU A 55 -13.77 12.70 -9.91
CA LEU A 55 -14.46 12.87 -8.63
C LEU A 55 -15.44 14.05 -8.64
N ALA A 56 -15.05 15.18 -9.24
CA ALA A 56 -15.91 16.36 -9.37
C ALA A 56 -17.13 16.13 -10.28
N HIS A 57 -17.03 15.21 -11.25
CA HIS A 57 -18.14 14.83 -12.12
C HIS A 57 -19.03 13.70 -11.53
N GLY A 58 -18.81 13.34 -10.26
CA GLY A 58 -19.64 12.37 -9.55
C GLY A 58 -19.30 10.91 -9.87
N HIS A 59 -18.18 10.62 -10.52
CA HIS A 59 -17.74 9.26 -10.82
C HIS A 59 -17.17 8.54 -9.58
N LEU A 60 -17.94 8.44 -8.50
CA LEU A 60 -17.48 7.86 -7.23
C LEU A 60 -17.10 6.37 -7.32
N GLY A 61 -17.58 5.67 -8.36
CA GLY A 61 -17.21 4.28 -8.65
C GLY A 61 -15.70 4.11 -8.92
N THR A 62 -15.00 5.17 -9.34
CA THR A 62 -13.54 5.13 -9.54
C THR A 62 -12.80 4.86 -8.24
N LEU A 63 -13.34 5.27 -7.07
CA LEU A 63 -12.74 5.00 -5.75
C LEU A 63 -12.51 3.51 -5.48
N VAL A 64 -13.29 2.63 -6.11
CA VAL A 64 -13.12 1.18 -6.01
C VAL A 64 -12.51 0.63 -7.29
N GLY A 65 -12.98 1.07 -8.46
CA GLY A 65 -12.54 0.57 -9.75
C GLY A 65 -11.05 0.80 -10.02
N SER A 66 -10.50 1.93 -9.57
CA SER A 66 -9.10 2.29 -9.79
C SER A 66 -8.12 1.29 -9.20
N ALA A 67 -8.50 0.61 -8.10
CA ALA A 67 -7.66 -0.41 -7.45
C ALA A 67 -7.31 -1.58 -8.39
N PHE A 68 -8.16 -1.87 -9.37
CA PHE A 68 -8.01 -3.02 -10.27
C PHE A 68 -7.31 -2.69 -11.59
N VAL A 69 -7.03 -1.41 -11.84
CA VAL A 69 -6.44 -0.93 -13.09
C VAL A 69 -5.00 -0.48 -12.85
N SER A 70 -4.09 -0.84 -13.76
CA SER A 70 -2.69 -0.38 -13.76
C SER A 70 -2.45 0.51 -14.97
N ASP A 71 -1.75 1.63 -14.77
CA ASP A 71 -1.44 2.61 -15.83
C ASP A 71 -0.38 2.11 -16.84
N GLY A 72 0.42 1.13 -16.45
CA GLY A 72 1.40 0.46 -17.29
C GLY A 72 2.30 -0.47 -16.47
N GLY A 73 3.26 -1.11 -17.13
CA GLY A 73 4.23 -2.00 -16.49
C GLY A 73 3.83 -3.48 -16.49
N ASP A 74 4.84 -4.33 -16.42
CA ASP A 74 4.66 -5.78 -16.37
C ASP A 74 4.10 -6.19 -15.00
N VAL A 75 2.81 -6.55 -14.97
CA VAL A 75 2.10 -7.05 -13.78
C VAL A 75 2.91 -8.15 -13.07
N TYR A 76 3.65 -8.97 -13.83
CA TYR A 76 4.47 -10.06 -13.33
C TYR A 76 5.63 -9.59 -12.44
N LEU A 77 6.12 -8.36 -12.59
CA LEU A 77 7.24 -7.84 -11.81
C LEU A 77 6.82 -7.46 -10.39
N TRP A 78 5.63 -6.89 -10.21
CA TRP A 78 5.17 -6.35 -8.93
C TRP A 78 4.13 -7.23 -8.22
N LEU A 79 3.36 -8.03 -8.98
CA LEU A 79 2.27 -8.85 -8.43
C LEU A 79 2.73 -9.84 -7.35
N PRO A 80 3.85 -10.59 -7.50
CA PRO A 80 4.30 -11.50 -6.44
C PRO A 80 4.54 -10.77 -5.11
N GLY A 81 5.12 -9.57 -5.18
CA GLY A 81 5.34 -8.68 -4.05
C GLY A 81 4.04 -8.29 -3.34
N LEU A 82 3.07 -7.82 -4.13
CA LEU A 82 1.73 -7.49 -3.63
C LEU A 82 1.05 -8.70 -2.99
N VAL A 83 1.07 -9.86 -3.67
CA VAL A 83 0.48 -11.10 -3.17
C VAL A 83 1.05 -11.49 -1.81
N CYS A 84 2.38 -11.41 -1.65
CA CYS A 84 3.02 -11.72 -0.37
C CYS A 84 2.59 -10.74 0.74
N LEU A 85 2.49 -9.46 0.42
CA LEU A 85 2.06 -8.43 1.36
C LEU A 85 0.60 -8.63 1.80
N LEU A 86 -0.32 -8.83 0.85
CA LEU A 86 -1.74 -9.06 1.13
C LEU A 86 -1.95 -10.38 1.86
N ALA A 87 -1.26 -11.45 1.46
CA ALA A 87 -1.33 -12.75 2.12
C ALA A 87 -0.90 -12.66 3.59
N LEU A 88 0.18 -11.92 3.89
CA LEU A 88 0.59 -11.69 5.28
C LEU A 88 -0.50 -10.94 6.07
N GLY A 89 -1.08 -9.90 5.49
CA GLY A 89 -2.19 -9.17 6.10
C GLY A 89 -3.42 -10.06 6.34
N GLU A 90 -3.80 -10.89 5.37
CA GLU A 90 -4.93 -11.81 5.51
C GLU A 90 -4.69 -12.88 6.58
N LEU A 91 -3.46 -13.39 6.69
CA LEU A 91 -3.11 -14.38 7.72
C LEU A 91 -3.22 -13.81 9.14
N ILE A 92 -2.90 -12.54 9.32
CA ILE A 92 -2.92 -11.84 10.61
C ILE A 92 -4.32 -11.32 10.96
N TRP A 93 -4.99 -10.68 10.00
CA TRP A 93 -6.24 -9.93 10.24
C TRP A 93 -7.50 -10.61 9.70
N HIS A 94 -7.35 -11.76 9.06
CA HIS A 94 -8.38 -12.42 8.26
C HIS A 94 -8.83 -11.55 7.07
N GLY A 95 -9.67 -12.12 6.19
CA GLY A 95 -10.16 -11.40 5.01
C GLY A 95 -10.82 -10.06 5.34
N ARG A 96 -11.62 -9.99 6.41
CA ARG A 96 -12.29 -8.74 6.82
C ARG A 96 -11.31 -7.63 7.21
N GLY A 97 -10.31 -7.94 8.02
CA GLY A 97 -9.34 -6.94 8.46
C GLY A 97 -8.45 -6.46 7.31
N LEU A 98 -8.08 -7.36 6.40
CA LEU A 98 -7.38 -6.99 5.17
C LEU A 98 -8.21 -6.04 4.30
N LEU A 99 -9.48 -6.37 4.04
CA LEU A 99 -10.38 -5.53 3.23
C LEU A 99 -10.58 -4.14 3.83
N ILE A 100 -10.77 -4.05 5.16
CA ILE A 100 -10.87 -2.75 5.85
C ILE A 100 -9.58 -1.95 5.68
N THR A 101 -8.43 -2.60 5.82
CA THR A 101 -7.11 -1.94 5.71
C THR A 101 -6.88 -1.40 4.30
N ILE A 102 -7.20 -2.21 3.28
CA ILE A 102 -7.15 -1.78 1.88
C ILE A 102 -8.11 -0.62 1.65
N ALA A 103 -9.36 -0.69 2.13
CA ALA A 103 -10.33 0.38 1.94
C ALA A 103 -9.91 1.69 2.61
N VAL A 104 -9.39 1.63 3.85
CA VAL A 104 -8.87 2.80 4.57
C VAL A 104 -7.69 3.42 3.81
N GLY A 105 -6.77 2.60 3.30
CA GLY A 105 -5.64 3.09 2.51
C GLY A 105 -6.08 3.68 1.18
N HIS A 106 -6.79 2.88 0.40
CA HIS A 106 -7.16 3.21 -0.97
C HIS A 106 -8.16 4.34 -1.04
N ILE A 107 -9.31 4.23 -0.37
CA ILE A 107 -10.36 5.25 -0.41
C ILE A 107 -10.00 6.41 0.53
N GLY A 108 -9.55 6.12 1.75
CA GLY A 108 -9.25 7.15 2.74
C GLY A 108 -8.10 8.07 2.32
N ALA A 109 -6.97 7.53 1.85
CA ALA A 109 -5.87 8.37 1.38
C ALA A 109 -6.26 9.17 0.13
N THR A 110 -6.97 8.56 -0.81
CA THR A 110 -7.47 9.24 -2.03
C THR A 110 -8.34 10.44 -1.67
N LEU A 111 -9.31 10.29 -0.76
CA LEU A 111 -10.20 11.39 -0.38
C LEU A 111 -9.47 12.50 0.35
N ILE A 112 -8.56 12.17 1.29
CA ILE A 112 -7.78 13.17 2.01
C ILE A 112 -6.86 13.93 1.05
N LEU A 113 -6.19 13.22 0.15
CA LEU A 113 -5.32 13.81 -0.86
C LEU A 113 -6.12 14.70 -1.83
N ALA A 114 -7.30 14.24 -2.26
CA ALA A 114 -8.17 15.00 -3.15
C ALA A 114 -8.58 16.34 -2.52
N VAL A 115 -8.98 16.36 -1.24
CA VAL A 115 -9.30 17.61 -0.52
C VAL A 115 -8.09 18.55 -0.48
N GLY A 116 -6.90 18.02 -0.17
CA GLY A 116 -5.65 18.81 -0.18
C GLY A 116 -5.31 19.37 -1.56
N LEU A 117 -5.49 18.59 -2.62
CA LEU A 117 -5.25 19.03 -3.99
C LEU A 117 -6.23 20.11 -4.44
N VAL A 118 -7.52 20.00 -4.09
CA VAL A 118 -8.49 21.05 -4.36
C VAL A 118 -8.05 22.36 -3.72
N ALA A 119 -7.71 22.34 -2.43
CA ALA A 119 -7.23 23.53 -1.73
C ALA A 119 -5.95 24.11 -2.34
N ALA A 120 -4.99 23.27 -2.74
CA ALA A 120 -3.75 23.71 -3.38
C ALA A 120 -4.00 24.33 -4.77
N VAL A 121 -4.95 23.81 -5.53
CA VAL A 121 -5.35 24.40 -6.83
C VAL A 121 -6.09 25.72 -6.63
N GLU A 122 -7.03 25.78 -5.69
CA GLU A 122 -7.81 27.00 -5.41
C GLU A 122 -6.95 28.15 -4.85
N THR A 123 -5.91 27.83 -4.07
CA THR A 123 -4.95 28.81 -3.54
C THR A 123 -3.83 29.16 -4.51
N GLY A 124 -3.80 28.56 -5.71
CA GLY A 124 -2.81 28.83 -6.76
C GLY A 124 -1.43 28.19 -6.51
N TRP A 125 -1.31 27.28 -5.55
CA TRP A 125 -0.06 26.56 -5.24
C TRP A 125 0.24 25.47 -6.28
N LEU A 126 -0.79 24.87 -6.88
CA LEU A 126 -0.66 23.86 -7.93
C LEU A 126 -1.44 24.25 -9.19
N PRO A 127 -0.92 23.88 -10.38
CA PRO A 127 -1.64 24.11 -11.62
C PRO A 127 -2.87 23.21 -11.74
N PHE A 128 -3.91 23.69 -12.43
CA PHE A 128 -5.14 22.93 -12.68
C PHE A 128 -4.91 21.61 -13.44
N SER A 129 -3.79 21.46 -14.15
CA SER A 129 -3.42 20.21 -14.84
C SER A 129 -3.37 19.00 -13.89
N VAL A 130 -3.03 19.21 -12.61
CA VAL A 130 -3.01 18.16 -11.58
C VAL A 130 -4.39 17.53 -11.39
N ALA A 131 -5.48 18.26 -11.66
CA ALA A 131 -6.84 17.74 -11.52
C ALA A 131 -7.15 16.57 -12.47
N ARG A 132 -6.39 16.44 -13.57
CA ARG A 132 -6.53 15.34 -14.55
C ARG A 132 -5.40 14.31 -14.48
N ALA A 133 -4.46 14.46 -13.55
CA ALA A 133 -3.36 13.53 -13.43
C ALA A 133 -3.89 12.11 -13.17
N THR A 134 -3.21 11.10 -13.72
CA THR A 134 -3.64 9.71 -13.56
C THR A 134 -3.40 9.24 -12.14
N ASP A 135 -4.42 8.66 -11.51
CA ASP A 135 -4.36 8.07 -10.18
C ASP A 135 -5.14 6.74 -10.23
N VAL A 136 -4.42 5.67 -10.53
CA VAL A 136 -4.94 4.30 -10.57
C VAL A 136 -3.99 3.34 -9.88
N GLY A 137 -4.51 2.17 -9.54
CA GLY A 137 -3.77 1.08 -8.95
C GLY A 137 -3.94 0.98 -7.43
N ILE A 138 -3.60 -0.19 -6.91
CA ILE A 138 -3.75 -0.55 -5.50
C ILE A 138 -2.69 0.06 -4.56
N SER A 139 -1.83 0.93 -5.07
CA SER A 139 -0.58 1.31 -4.40
C SER A 139 -0.81 1.99 -3.03
N TYR A 140 -1.86 2.80 -2.88
CA TYR A 140 -2.26 3.35 -1.57
C TYR A 140 -2.80 2.27 -0.64
N GLY A 141 -3.64 1.36 -1.13
CA GLY A 141 -4.09 0.19 -0.35
C GLY A 141 -2.92 -0.66 0.15
N ALA A 142 -1.93 -0.91 -0.71
CA ALA A 142 -0.70 -1.64 -0.36
C ALA A 142 0.15 -0.89 0.68
N ALA A 143 0.37 0.41 0.51
CA ALA A 143 1.10 1.23 1.48
C ALA A 143 0.43 1.23 2.86
N CYS A 144 -0.91 1.25 2.90
CA CYS A 144 -1.68 1.12 4.14
C CYS A 144 -1.53 -0.26 4.77
N VAL A 145 -1.60 -1.35 3.99
CA VAL A 145 -1.33 -2.71 4.49
C VAL A 145 0.07 -2.81 5.08
N LEU A 146 1.08 -2.24 4.42
CA LEU A 146 2.44 -2.18 4.92
C LEU A 146 2.53 -1.43 6.27
N GLY A 147 1.92 -0.25 6.36
CA GLY A 147 1.84 0.52 7.61
C GLY A 147 1.12 -0.24 8.72
N ALA A 148 0.04 -0.95 8.39
CA ALA A 148 -0.78 -1.72 9.33
C ALA A 148 -0.04 -2.89 10.00
N LEU A 149 1.06 -3.36 9.43
CA LEU A 149 1.90 -4.41 10.03
C LEU A 149 2.69 -3.92 11.27
N THR A 150 2.72 -2.62 11.54
CA THR A 150 3.54 -2.01 12.62
C THR A 150 3.36 -2.65 13.99
N THR A 151 2.13 -2.93 14.42
CA THR A 151 1.87 -3.58 15.73
C THR A 151 2.22 -5.06 15.75
N SER A 152 2.28 -5.72 14.59
CA SER A 152 2.76 -7.10 14.45
C SER A 152 4.29 -7.21 14.48
N ILE A 153 5.01 -6.13 14.21
CA ILE A 153 6.48 -6.10 14.35
C ILE A 153 6.86 -6.15 15.84
N PRO A 154 7.83 -7.01 16.23
CA PRO A 154 8.29 -7.10 17.61
C PRO A 154 8.70 -5.74 18.17
N LEU A 155 8.34 -5.47 19.44
CA LEU A 155 8.49 -4.14 20.04
C LEU A 155 9.92 -3.57 19.94
N ARG A 156 10.95 -4.42 20.05
CA ARG A 156 12.37 -4.03 19.91
C ARG A 156 12.73 -3.47 18.53
N TRP A 157 12.00 -3.86 17.48
CA TRP A 157 12.24 -3.46 16.09
C TRP A 157 11.22 -2.42 15.59
N ARG A 158 10.15 -2.16 16.34
CA ARG A 158 9.05 -1.30 15.90
C ARG A 158 9.49 0.14 15.61
N ALA A 159 10.39 0.70 16.44
CA ALA A 159 10.94 2.03 16.18
C ALA A 159 11.74 2.09 14.88
N ALA A 160 12.57 1.08 14.62
CA ALA A 160 13.31 0.96 13.36
C ALA A 160 12.37 0.77 12.17
N TRP A 161 11.34 -0.07 12.30
CA TRP A 161 10.31 -0.26 11.26
C TRP A 161 9.61 1.05 10.89
N VAL A 162 9.12 1.79 11.89
CA VAL A 162 8.44 3.07 11.67
C VAL A 162 9.40 4.09 11.07
N GLY A 163 10.59 4.23 11.64
CA GLY A 163 11.62 5.15 11.15
C GLY A 163 12.03 4.85 9.71
N TRP A 164 12.22 3.58 9.37
CA TRP A 164 12.57 3.14 8.01
C TRP A 164 11.52 3.58 6.98
N TRP A 165 10.24 3.26 7.23
CA TRP A 165 9.18 3.55 6.27
C TRP A 165 8.86 5.04 6.17
N ILE A 166 8.83 5.77 7.30
CA ILE A 166 8.64 7.22 7.27
C ILE A 166 9.81 7.90 6.56
N GLY A 167 11.05 7.47 6.83
CA GLY A 167 12.24 8.03 6.18
C GLY A 167 12.22 7.86 4.65
N ILE A 168 11.87 6.68 4.16
CA ILE A 168 11.69 6.43 2.71
C ILE A 168 10.57 7.29 2.15
N ALA A 169 9.40 7.31 2.80
CA ALA A 169 8.23 8.03 2.30
C ALA A 169 8.47 9.54 2.25
N LEU A 170 9.20 10.11 3.22
CA LEU A 170 9.61 11.51 3.19
C LEU A 170 10.60 11.81 2.06
N VAL A 171 11.59 10.95 1.84
CA VAL A 171 12.51 11.13 0.72
C VAL A 171 11.77 11.10 -0.62
N ALA A 172 10.78 10.22 -0.75
CA ALA A 172 9.95 10.15 -1.94
C ALA A 172 9.21 11.47 -2.23
N THR A 173 8.90 12.29 -1.23
CA THR A 173 8.18 13.57 -1.46
C THR A 173 9.04 14.71 -2.00
N PHE A 174 10.38 14.62 -2.00
CA PHE A 174 11.22 15.75 -2.42
C PHE A 174 11.27 15.95 -3.94
N ASP A 175 11.16 14.87 -4.73
CA ASP A 175 11.31 14.89 -6.19
C ASP A 175 10.08 14.31 -6.92
N ALA A 176 8.98 14.05 -6.23
CA ALA A 176 7.84 13.31 -6.79
C ALA A 176 6.57 14.14 -6.94
N ASP A 177 5.71 13.66 -7.84
CA ASP A 177 4.35 14.15 -8.04
C ASP A 177 3.47 13.92 -6.80
N PHE A 178 2.27 14.51 -6.81
CA PHE A 178 1.30 14.46 -5.71
C PHE A 178 0.99 13.05 -5.17
N THR A 179 1.18 12.01 -5.98
CA THR A 179 0.96 10.61 -5.62
C THR A 179 1.84 10.16 -4.45
N ALA A 180 3.06 10.70 -4.31
CA ALA A 180 3.93 10.43 -3.18
C ALA A 180 3.31 10.85 -1.84
N PHE A 181 2.55 11.96 -1.82
CA PHE A 181 1.79 12.36 -0.63
C PHE A 181 0.64 11.39 -0.33
N GLY A 182 0.00 10.84 -1.37
CA GLY A 182 -0.99 9.76 -1.22
C GLY A 182 -0.40 8.52 -0.56
N HIS A 183 0.81 8.11 -0.95
CA HIS A 183 1.51 6.99 -0.32
C HIS A 183 1.88 7.28 1.15
N VAL A 184 2.36 8.49 1.46
CA VAL A 184 2.65 8.90 2.84
C VAL A 184 1.37 8.84 3.69
N LEU A 185 0.27 9.42 3.21
CA LEU A 185 -1.01 9.40 3.91
C LEU A 185 -1.50 7.97 4.14
N ALA A 186 -1.46 7.13 3.12
CA ALA A 186 -1.87 5.74 3.21
C ALA A 186 -1.02 4.95 4.22
N LEU A 187 0.30 5.14 4.21
CA LEU A 187 1.22 4.51 5.15
C LEU A 187 0.88 4.92 6.60
N LEU A 188 0.67 6.22 6.85
CA LEU A 188 0.33 6.75 8.17
C LEU A 188 -1.04 6.27 8.65
N LEU A 189 -2.04 6.22 7.77
CA LEU A 189 -3.35 5.64 8.06
C LEU A 189 -3.22 4.16 8.46
N GLY A 190 -2.40 3.41 7.74
CA GLY A 190 -2.06 2.03 8.08
C GLY A 190 -1.42 1.91 9.46
N MET A 191 -0.39 2.71 9.74
CA MET A 191 0.26 2.74 11.06
C MET A 191 -0.73 3.07 12.18
N GLY A 192 -1.63 4.04 11.98
CA GLY A 192 -2.69 4.36 12.95
C GLY A 192 -3.71 3.23 13.12
N LEU A 193 -4.13 2.61 12.01
CA LEU A 193 -5.07 1.50 12.02
C LEU A 193 -4.51 0.25 12.72
N SER A 194 -3.18 0.07 12.69
CA SER A 194 -2.50 -1.08 13.30
C SER A 194 -2.84 -1.28 14.78
N PHE A 195 -3.15 -0.20 15.51
CA PHE A 195 -3.55 -0.26 16.93
C PHE A 195 -4.96 -0.83 17.17
N ARG A 196 -5.78 -0.93 16.11
CA ARG A 196 -7.13 -1.50 16.14
C ARG A 196 -7.21 -2.88 15.52
N LEU A 197 -6.13 -3.34 14.88
CA LEU A 197 -6.05 -4.64 14.23
C LEU A 197 -5.44 -5.69 15.16
N PRO A 198 -5.80 -6.98 15.01
CA PRO A 198 -5.08 -8.07 15.66
C PRO A 198 -3.59 -8.03 15.30
N SER A 199 -2.73 -8.31 16.28
CA SER A 199 -1.28 -8.43 16.08
C SER A 199 -0.80 -9.82 16.41
N ILE A 200 0.20 -10.33 15.68
CA ILE A 200 0.88 -11.59 16.02
C ILE A 200 2.07 -11.36 16.95
N THR A 201 2.28 -12.28 17.88
CA THR A 201 3.48 -12.33 18.74
C THR A 201 4.47 -13.40 18.28
N ARG A 202 3.98 -14.46 17.62
CA ARG A 202 4.79 -15.58 17.11
C ARG A 202 4.98 -15.46 15.60
N TRP A 203 6.20 -15.10 15.21
CA TRP A 203 6.62 -15.11 13.81
C TRP A 203 7.05 -16.51 13.39
N THR A 204 6.58 -16.94 12.22
CA THR A 204 7.02 -18.20 11.59
C THR A 204 7.94 -17.85 10.41
N PRO A 205 8.76 -18.79 9.92
CA PRO A 205 9.56 -18.57 8.73
C PRO A 205 8.72 -18.14 7.51
N ALA A 206 7.50 -18.67 7.38
CA ALA A 206 6.57 -18.27 6.32
C ALA A 206 6.15 -16.79 6.45
N HIS A 207 5.80 -16.33 7.66
CA HIS A 207 5.49 -14.90 7.88
C HIS A 207 6.68 -14.02 7.52
N ALA A 208 7.89 -14.41 7.92
CA ALA A 208 9.11 -13.66 7.63
C ALA A 208 9.41 -13.60 6.12
N ALA A 209 9.23 -14.70 5.40
CA ALA A 209 9.41 -14.73 3.94
C ALA A 209 8.39 -13.85 3.22
N LEU A 210 7.11 -13.93 3.61
CA LEU A 210 6.05 -13.06 3.08
C LEU A 210 6.34 -11.58 3.36
N LEU A 211 6.78 -11.26 4.59
CA LEU A 211 7.16 -9.91 4.96
C LEU A 211 8.34 -9.43 4.13
N ALA A 212 9.38 -10.24 3.94
CA ALA A 212 10.57 -9.83 3.18
C ALA A 212 10.20 -9.48 1.73
N VAL A 213 9.45 -10.36 1.05
CA VAL A 213 9.01 -10.12 -0.34
C VAL A 213 8.03 -8.95 -0.43
N GLY A 214 7.06 -8.88 0.48
CA GLY A 214 6.07 -7.79 0.53
C GLY A 214 6.68 -6.43 0.90
N ALA A 215 7.68 -6.40 1.78
CA ALA A 215 8.42 -5.19 2.14
C ALA A 215 9.29 -4.72 0.98
N THR A 216 9.94 -5.61 0.22
CA THR A 216 10.66 -5.21 -1.00
C THR A 216 9.73 -4.56 -2.01
N PHE A 217 8.52 -5.09 -2.20
CA PHE A 217 7.51 -4.43 -3.01
C PHE A 217 7.07 -3.09 -2.43
N GLY A 218 6.82 -3.01 -1.12
CA GLY A 218 6.49 -1.76 -0.43
C GLY A 218 7.58 -0.69 -0.61
N TYR A 219 8.86 -1.08 -0.60
CA TYR A 219 9.98 -0.21 -0.90
C TYR A 219 9.82 0.40 -2.29
N PHE A 220 9.66 -0.42 -3.35
CA PHE A 220 9.50 0.09 -4.71
C PHE A 220 8.23 0.91 -4.92
N VAL A 221 7.14 0.59 -4.21
CA VAL A 221 5.91 1.41 -4.23
C VAL A 221 6.17 2.81 -3.69
N LEU A 222 6.93 2.95 -2.61
CA LEU A 222 7.20 4.25 -1.99
C LEU A 222 8.33 5.02 -2.68
N SER A 223 9.41 4.35 -3.05
CA SER A 223 10.61 5.01 -3.57
C SER A 223 10.64 5.12 -5.08
N GLY A 224 9.77 4.40 -5.79
CA GLY A 224 9.93 4.12 -7.21
C GLY A 224 11.13 3.19 -7.49
N TRP A 225 11.26 2.80 -8.76
CA TRP A 225 12.28 1.84 -9.21
C TRP A 225 13.70 2.41 -9.32
N SER A 226 13.84 3.72 -9.46
CA SER A 226 15.11 4.39 -9.76
C SER A 226 15.73 5.15 -8.59
N SER A 227 15.07 5.21 -7.43
CA SER A 227 15.56 6.02 -6.31
C SER A 227 16.78 5.38 -5.63
N LEU A 228 17.91 6.09 -5.72
CA LEU A 228 19.17 5.73 -5.06
C LEU A 228 19.27 6.28 -3.63
N ILE A 229 18.47 7.31 -3.31
CA ILE A 229 18.54 8.05 -2.04
C ILE A 229 17.53 7.57 -1.00
N ALA A 230 16.49 6.82 -1.40
CA ALA A 230 15.49 6.28 -0.47
C ALA A 230 16.08 5.46 0.69
N PRO A 231 17.11 4.60 0.50
CA PRO A 231 17.74 3.89 1.61
C PRO A 231 18.39 4.82 2.63
N ILE A 232 18.96 5.96 2.19
CA ILE A 232 19.54 6.96 3.09
C ILE A 232 18.45 7.58 3.96
N GLY A 233 17.30 7.90 3.37
CA GLY A 233 16.11 8.35 4.11
C GLY A 233 15.68 7.33 5.16
N GLY A 234 15.56 6.06 4.77
CA GLY A 234 15.19 4.96 5.67
C GLY A 234 16.17 4.81 6.84
N VAL A 235 17.49 4.77 6.59
CA VAL A 235 18.51 4.66 7.64
C VAL A 235 18.49 5.88 8.57
N THR A 236 18.34 7.08 8.01
CA THR A 236 18.23 8.33 8.79
C THR A 236 17.01 8.28 9.71
N GLY A 237 15.86 7.88 9.17
CA GLY A 237 14.62 7.72 9.94
C GLY A 237 14.73 6.68 11.05
N VAL A 238 15.42 5.55 10.80
CA VAL A 238 15.76 4.56 11.84
C VAL A 238 16.57 5.20 12.97
N GLY A 239 17.64 5.92 12.63
CA GLY A 239 18.49 6.60 13.61
C GLY A 239 17.71 7.57 14.49
N MET A 240 16.88 8.42 13.88
CA MET A 240 16.03 9.38 14.58
C MET A 240 15.00 8.70 15.49
N ALA A 241 14.32 7.66 15.01
CA ALA A 241 13.32 6.93 15.80
C ALA A 241 13.94 6.20 17.01
N LEU A 242 15.13 5.62 16.84
CA LEU A 242 15.87 4.99 17.93
C LEU A 242 16.36 6.01 18.96
N LEU A 243 16.84 7.18 18.51
CA LEU A 243 17.25 8.27 19.40
C LEU A 243 16.06 8.78 20.22
N ALA A 244 14.92 9.06 19.57
CA ALA A 244 13.70 9.49 20.24
C ALA A 244 13.25 8.47 21.30
N THR A 245 13.29 7.17 20.97
CA THR A 245 12.94 6.10 21.93
C THR A 245 13.88 6.09 23.14
N ARG A 246 15.19 6.36 22.94
CA ARG A 246 16.15 6.45 24.05
C ARG A 246 15.86 7.65 24.94
N VAL A 247 15.67 8.83 24.35
CA VAL A 247 15.36 10.08 25.08
C VAL A 247 14.09 9.92 25.91
N MET A 248 13.02 9.37 25.33
CA MET A 248 11.76 9.15 26.04
C MET A 248 11.89 8.18 27.21
N ARG A 249 12.73 7.13 27.09
CA ARG A 249 13.00 6.21 28.19
C ARG A 249 13.80 6.87 29.30
N SER A 250 14.78 7.70 28.94
CA SER A 250 15.58 8.45 29.92
C SER A 250 14.78 9.52 30.66
N ALA A 251 13.73 10.07 30.05
CA ALA A 251 12.84 11.06 30.67
C ALA A 251 11.71 10.46 31.54
N ALA A 252 11.48 9.14 31.45
CA ALA A 252 10.45 8.44 32.21
C ALA A 252 10.96 7.80 33.51
N VAL A 253 12.26 7.99 33.81
CA VAL A 253 12.95 7.57 35.05
C VAL A 253 13.17 8.82 35.91
#